data_AF-A0A5C5ZNW5-F1
#
_entry.id   AF-A0A5C5ZNW5-F1
#
_cell.length_a   1.000
_cell.length_b   1.000
_cell.length_c   1.000
_cell.angle_alpha   90.00
_cell.angle_beta   90.00
_cell.angle_gamma   90.00
#
_symmetry.space_group_name_H-M   'P 1'
#
loop_
_entity.id
_entity.type
_entity.pdbx_description
1 polymer ?
#
loop_
_entity_poly.entity_id
_entity_poly.type
_entity_poly.pdbx_seq_one_letter_code
_entity_poly.pdbx_strand_id
1 'polypeptide(L)'
;MKLSRLWMILTLNCEHASRLMSDACDGPIEPSERLAMRLHTACCKPCRRFRRQLGVIERACEALANAWRGRPETHDSGPRLSAEAADRIDAALRTARASDLG
;
A
#
# COMPACT_ATOMS: atom_id res chain seq x y z
N MET A 1 38.77 -1.14 -5.03
CA MET A 1 37.73 -2.14 -4.66
C MET A 1 36.72 -1.49 -3.69
N LYS A 2 35.72 -2.23 -3.16
CA LYS A 2 34.60 -1.77 -2.27
C LYS A 2 33.67 -0.66 -2.82
N LEU A 3 34.21 0.52 -3.08
CA LEU A 3 33.63 1.88 -3.02
C LEU A 3 32.39 2.25 -3.84
N SER A 4 31.85 1.43 -4.76
CA SER A 4 30.74 1.86 -5.64
C SER A 4 29.57 0.86 -5.78
N ARG A 5 29.31 0.09 -4.72
CA ARG A 5 27.97 -0.41 -4.41
C ARG A 5 27.09 0.70 -3.79
N LEU A 6 27.49 1.95 -3.97
CA LEU A 6 27.72 2.89 -2.85
C LEU A 6 27.56 4.37 -3.22
N TRP A 7 27.16 4.67 -4.45
CA TRP A 7 26.04 5.59 -4.65
C TRP A 7 24.75 4.75 -4.86
N MET A 8 24.64 3.62 -4.13
CA MET A 8 23.80 2.43 -4.36
C MET A 8 23.26 2.36 -5.81
N ILE A 9 22.05 2.73 -6.22
CA ILE A 9 20.75 2.98 -5.54
C ILE A 9 20.61 4.08 -4.45
N LEU A 10 21.58 4.97 -4.25
CA LEU A 10 21.37 6.09 -3.32
C LEU A 10 20.36 7.01 -4.02
N THR A 11 19.20 7.29 -3.43
CA THR A 11 18.93 7.48 -2.00
C THR A 11 18.09 6.39 -1.32
N LEU A 12 17.76 5.28 -1.99
CA LEU A 12 16.79 4.30 -1.50
C LEU A 12 17.47 3.05 -0.89
N ASN A 13 17.47 2.95 0.44
CA ASN A 13 17.89 1.75 1.16
C ASN A 13 16.84 0.62 1.07
N CYS A 14 17.17 -0.59 1.53
CA CYS A 14 16.26 -1.75 1.44
C CYS A 14 14.94 -1.55 2.21
N GLU A 15 14.96 -0.81 3.31
CA GLU A 15 13.80 -0.56 4.18
C GLU A 15 12.82 0.40 3.52
N HIS A 16 13.30 1.56 3.05
CA HIS A 16 12.51 2.49 2.25
C HIS A 16 12.00 1.82 0.97
N ALA A 17 12.81 0.97 0.31
CA ALA A 17 12.33 0.19 -0.83
C ALA A 17 11.19 -0.76 -0.44
N SER A 18 11.23 -1.41 0.73
CA SER A 18 10.11 -2.25 1.21
C SER A 18 8.87 -1.46 1.61
N ARG A 19 9.01 -0.28 2.23
CA ARG A 19 7.88 0.62 2.52
C ARG A 19 7.21 1.06 1.22
N LEU A 20 7.98 1.62 0.29
CA LEU A 20 7.47 2.09 -1.00
C LEU A 20 6.83 0.99 -1.86
N MET A 21 7.31 -0.25 -1.72
CA MET A 21 6.69 -1.42 -2.34
C MET A 21 5.34 -1.79 -1.73
N SER A 22 5.12 -1.50 -0.44
CA SER A 22 3.83 -1.64 0.26
C SER A 22 2.90 -0.48 -0.07
N ASP A 23 3.39 0.75 -0.03
CA ASP A 23 2.62 1.96 -0.37
C ASP A 23 2.06 1.87 -1.81
N ALA A 24 2.84 1.28 -2.73
CA ALA A 24 2.44 1.01 -4.10
C ALA A 24 1.37 -0.10 -4.27
N CYS A 25 1.06 -0.87 -3.22
CA CYS A 25 -0.07 -1.80 -3.19
C CYS A 25 -1.37 -1.07 -2.82
N ASP A 26 -1.29 -0.11 -1.90
CA ASP A 26 -2.44 0.64 -1.37
C ASP A 26 -2.81 1.85 -2.25
N GLY A 27 -1.86 2.38 -3.04
CA GLY A 27 -2.13 3.51 -3.93
C GLY A 27 -1.02 3.89 -4.92
N PRO A 28 -1.21 5.00 -5.65
CA PRO A 28 -0.22 5.50 -6.60
C PRO A 28 0.93 6.27 -5.89
N ILE A 29 2.11 5.66 -5.83
CA ILE A 29 3.39 6.32 -5.48
C ILE A 29 3.89 7.25 -6.60
N GLU A 30 4.75 8.21 -6.24
CA GLU A 30 5.30 9.24 -7.14
C GLU A 30 6.11 8.59 -8.29
N PRO A 31 6.11 9.16 -9.52
CA PRO A 31 6.88 8.58 -10.62
C PRO A 31 8.39 8.46 -10.36
N SER A 32 8.99 9.40 -9.62
CA SER A 32 10.42 9.35 -9.27
C SER A 32 10.74 8.18 -8.32
N GLU A 33 9.93 8.02 -7.26
CA GLU A 33 10.04 6.93 -6.30
C GLU A 33 9.82 5.57 -6.98
N ARG A 34 8.83 5.48 -7.88
CA ARG A 34 8.54 4.28 -8.68
C ARG A 34 9.74 3.87 -9.54
N LEU A 35 10.48 4.84 -10.08
CA LEU A 35 11.72 4.58 -10.81
C LEU A 35 12.83 4.09 -9.87
N ALA A 36 13.04 4.76 -8.73
CA ALA A 36 14.04 4.38 -7.73
C ALA A 36 13.82 2.95 -7.19
N MET A 37 12.57 2.58 -6.89
CA MET A 37 12.17 1.23 -6.47
C MET A 37 12.42 0.17 -7.55
N ARG A 38 12.12 0.47 -8.82
CA ARG A 38 12.40 -0.43 -9.95
C ARG A 38 13.90 -0.68 -10.10
N LEU A 39 14.71 0.38 -9.98
CA LEU A 39 16.17 0.25 -10.00
C LEU A 39 16.68 -0.56 -8.79
N HIS A 40 16.19 -0.28 -7.57
CA HIS A 40 16.56 -1.03 -6.37
C HIS A 40 16.26 -2.53 -6.51
N THR A 41 15.04 -2.88 -6.90
CA THR A 41 14.62 -4.28 -7.07
C THR A 41 15.31 -4.99 -8.23
N ALA A 42 15.86 -4.27 -9.22
CA ALA A 42 16.66 -4.86 -10.28
C ALA A 42 18.02 -5.38 -9.77
N CYS A 43 18.70 -4.69 -8.85
CA CYS A 43 20.01 -5.08 -8.35
C CYS A 43 20.01 -5.75 -6.97
N CYS A 44 18.97 -5.53 -6.15
CA CYS A 44 18.86 -6.11 -4.81
C CYS A 44 18.02 -7.41 -4.81
N LYS A 45 18.70 -8.57 -4.68
CA LYS A 45 18.05 -9.90 -4.66
C LYS A 45 16.95 -10.04 -3.57
N PRO A 46 17.14 -9.61 -2.31
CA PRO A 46 16.09 -9.63 -1.29
C PRO A 46 14.84 -8.84 -1.68
N CYS A 47 14.99 -7.57 -2.07
CA CYS A 47 13.86 -6.72 -2.47
C CYS A 47 13.13 -7.25 -3.70
N ARG A 48 13.86 -7.88 -4.64
CA ARG A 48 13.25 -8.60 -5.78
C ARG A 48 12.38 -9.79 -5.34
N ARG A 49 12.79 -10.53 -4.31
CA ARG A 49 11.98 -11.62 -3.72
C ARG A 49 10.75 -11.04 -3.01
N PHE A 50 10.91 -9.97 -2.25
CA PHE A 50 9.81 -9.30 -1.55
C PHE A 50 8.73 -8.80 -2.53
N ARG A 51 9.09 -8.09 -3.62
CA ARG A 51 8.10 -7.67 -4.63
C ARG A 51 7.34 -8.84 -5.27
N ARG A 52 7.99 -10.00 -5.44
CA ARG A 52 7.32 -11.22 -5.93
C ARG A 52 6.33 -11.78 -4.92
N GLN A 53 6.61 -11.69 -3.61
CA GLN A 53 5.69 -12.09 -2.55
C GLN A 53 4.47 -11.16 -2.49
N LEU A 54 4.67 -9.84 -2.53
CA LEU A 54 3.57 -8.87 -2.63
C LEU A 54 2.67 -9.15 -3.84
N GLY A 55 3.25 -9.39 -5.03
CA GLY A 55 2.47 -9.74 -6.22
C GLY A 55 1.69 -11.07 -6.12
N VAL A 56 2.03 -11.98 -5.20
CA VAL A 56 1.20 -13.16 -4.89
C VAL A 56 0.00 -12.76 -4.02
N ILE A 57 0.23 -11.90 -3.02
CA ILE A 57 -0.82 -11.37 -2.13
C ILE A 57 -1.82 -10.52 -2.92
N GLU A 58 -1.35 -9.56 -3.73
CA GLU A 58 -2.17 -8.73 -4.63
C GLU A 58 -3.17 -9.60 -5.43
N ARG A 59 -2.66 -10.62 -6.14
CA ARG A 59 -3.49 -11.54 -6.94
C ARG A 59 -4.45 -12.38 -6.10
N ALA A 60 -4.05 -12.80 -4.90
CA ALA A 60 -4.94 -13.56 -4.01
C ALA A 60 -6.09 -12.68 -3.50
N CYS A 61 -5.81 -11.44 -3.12
CA CYS A 61 -6.81 -10.45 -2.72
C CYS A 61 -7.74 -10.08 -3.88
N GLU A 62 -7.22 -9.91 -5.10
CA GLU A 62 -8.02 -9.62 -6.29
C GLU A 62 -8.93 -10.81 -6.66
N ALA A 63 -8.40 -12.04 -6.68
CA ALA A 63 -9.18 -13.25 -6.92
C ALA A 63 -10.29 -13.43 -5.86
N LEU A 64 -9.98 -13.17 -4.60
CA LEU A 64 -10.95 -13.17 -3.50
C LEU A 64 -12.03 -12.11 -3.75
N ALA A 65 -11.67 -10.85 -3.99
CA ALA A 65 -12.61 -9.76 -4.25
C ALA A 65 -13.52 -10.03 -5.46
N ASN A 66 -12.99 -10.64 -6.53
CA ASN A 66 -13.77 -11.09 -7.67
C ASN A 66 -14.74 -12.24 -7.31
N ALA A 67 -14.33 -13.18 -6.46
CA ALA A 67 -15.20 -14.24 -5.94
C ALA A 67 -16.28 -13.76 -4.96
N TRP A 68 -16.07 -12.62 -4.27
CA TRP A 68 -17.13 -11.94 -3.53
C TRP A 68 -18.09 -11.19 -4.47
N ARG A 69 -17.58 -10.42 -5.44
CA ARG A 69 -18.41 -9.70 -6.43
C ARG A 69 -19.24 -10.61 -7.34
N GLY A 70 -18.71 -11.79 -7.69
CA GLY A 70 -19.40 -12.79 -8.52
C GLY A 70 -20.35 -13.69 -7.74
N ARG A 71 -20.44 -13.54 -6.41
CA ARG A 71 -21.44 -14.24 -5.60
C ARG A 71 -22.79 -13.55 -5.82
N PRO A 72 -23.89 -14.28 -6.09
CA PRO A 72 -25.21 -13.65 -6.08
C PRO A 72 -25.43 -12.97 -4.72
N GLU A 73 -26.03 -11.78 -4.73
CA GLU A 73 -26.34 -11.03 -3.51
C GLU A 73 -27.41 -11.77 -2.69
N THR A 74 -27.01 -12.80 -1.95
CA THR A 74 -27.61 -13.04 -0.64
C THR A 74 -27.27 -11.80 0.17
N HIS A 75 -28.24 -10.88 0.28
CA HIS A 75 -28.14 -9.61 0.97
C HIS A 75 -27.97 -9.85 2.48
N ASP A 76 -26.78 -10.32 2.87
CA ASP A 76 -26.24 -10.19 4.20
C ASP A 76 -25.88 -8.71 4.39
N SER A 77 -26.91 -7.92 4.72
CA SER A 77 -26.69 -6.68 5.45
C SER A 77 -26.20 -7.04 6.86
N GLY A 78 -24.94 -7.49 6.93
CA GLY A 78 -24.13 -7.28 8.12
C GLY A 78 -24.25 -5.82 8.52
N PRO A 79 -24.32 -5.50 9.83
CA PRO A 79 -24.81 -4.22 10.30
C PRO A 79 -24.01 -3.07 9.71
N ARG A 80 -24.62 -2.37 8.74
CA ARG A 80 -24.13 -1.06 8.29
C ARG A 80 -24.14 -0.15 9.51
N LEU A 81 -23.16 0.75 9.59
CA LEU A 81 -23.17 1.82 10.59
C LEU A 81 -24.56 2.46 10.58
N SER A 82 -25.19 2.61 11.75
CA SER A 82 -26.37 3.45 11.87
C SER A 82 -26.01 4.88 11.43
N ALA A 83 -27.00 5.65 10.97
CA ALA A 83 -26.77 7.05 10.61
C ALA A 83 -26.04 7.80 11.75
N GLU A 84 -26.51 7.61 12.99
CA GLU A 84 -25.88 8.15 14.21
C GLU A 84 -24.40 7.72 14.39
N ALA A 85 -24.06 6.47 14.09
CA ALA A 85 -22.67 6.00 14.19
C ALA A 85 -21.79 6.61 13.09
N ALA A 86 -22.32 6.82 11.89
CA ALA A 86 -21.62 7.52 10.81
C ALA A 86 -21.43 9.02 11.14
N ASP A 87 -22.48 9.70 11.61
CA ASP A 87 -22.44 11.11 12.00
C ASP A 87 -21.42 11.37 13.12
N ARG A 88 -21.34 10.46 14.11
CA ARG A 88 -20.33 10.50 15.18
C ARG A 88 -18.90 10.39 14.65
N ILE A 89 -18.66 9.49 13.69
CA ILE A 89 -17.33 9.31 13.07
C ILE A 89 -16.95 10.57 12.28
N ASP A 90 -17.88 11.11 11.50
CA ASP A 90 -17.62 12.33 10.72
C ASP A 90 -17.34 13.55 11.61
N ALA A 91 -18.12 13.75 12.68
CA ALA A 91 -17.88 14.81 13.66
C ALA A 91 -16.48 14.70 14.32
N ALA A 92 -16.06 13.47 14.66
CA ALA A 92 -14.73 13.21 15.21
C ALA A 92 -13.61 13.52 14.20
N LEU A 93 -13.77 13.11 12.93
CA LEU A 93 -12.81 13.39 11.86
C LEU A 93 -12.69 14.88 11.54
N ARG A 94 -13.79 15.64 11.55
CA ARG A 94 -13.75 17.11 11.41
C ARG A 94 -12.98 17.77 12.55
N THR A 95 -13.18 17.28 13.78
CA THR A 95 -12.50 17.81 14.97
C THR A 95 -10.99 17.55 14.89
N ALA A 96 -10.57 16.32 14.56
CA ALA A 96 -9.16 15.95 14.41
C ALA A 96 -8.46 16.79 13.32
N ARG A 97 -9.09 16.95 12.15
CA ARG A 97 -8.53 17.77 11.04
C ARG A 97 -8.45 19.26 11.38
N ALA A 98 -9.27 19.76 12.31
CA ALA A 98 -9.19 21.14 12.78
C ALA A 98 -8.02 21.33 13.77
N SER A 99 -7.72 20.33 14.60
CA SER A 99 -6.54 20.36 15.49
C SER A 99 -5.21 20.17 14.78
N ASP A 100 -5.16 19.47 13.64
CA ASP A 100 -3.94 19.26 12.85
C ASP A 100 -3.50 20.50 12.02
N LEU A 101 -4.30 21.58 12.04
CA LEU A 101 -4.08 22.81 11.24
C LEU A 101 -3.79 24.07 12.10
N GLY A 102 -3.58 23.91 13.40
CA GLY A 102 -3.27 24.99 14.36
C GLY A 102 -1.90 24.83 15.01
#